data_AF-A0A968UI19-F1
#
_entry.id   AF-A0A968UI19-F1
#
_cell.length_a   1.000
_cell.length_b   1.000
_cell.length_c   1.000
_cell.angle_alpha   90.00
_cell.angle_beta   90.00
_cell.angle_gamma   90.00
#
_symmetry.space_group_name_H-M   'P 1'
#
loop_
_entity.id
_entity.type
_entity.pdbx_description
1 polymer ?
#
loop_
_entity_poly.entity_id
_entity_poly.type
_entity_poly.pdbx_seq_one_letter_code
_entity_poly.pdbx_strand_id
1 'polypeptide(L)'
;MVPLSSGAQPPLSFLPAKPNTFVLRAVQLGLPLWIRWRENIQRVEAKNVDPLVHLLKEFQAGQQRLMIAFRHPSPQDAFCLAHLLWYAVPRRARELGITLERPIHTHFIYDRGIPLWAGTWVG
;
A
#
# COMPACT_ATOMS: atom_id res chain seq x y z
N MET A 1 2.74 38.33 0.70
CA MET A 1 2.65 37.86 -0.70
C MET A 1 3.86 36.96 -0.96
N VAL A 2 3.66 35.65 -1.09
CA VAL A 2 4.74 34.73 -1.48
C VAL A 2 4.89 34.84 -3.01
N PRO A 3 6.10 35.03 -3.57
CA PRO A 3 6.28 35.15 -5.01
C PRO A 3 5.86 33.84 -5.68
N LEU A 4 5.05 33.92 -6.74
CA LEU A 4 4.75 32.78 -7.61
C LEU A 4 6.04 32.36 -8.31
N SER A 5 6.64 31.25 -7.88
CA SER A 5 7.83 30.69 -8.52
C SER A 5 7.46 30.20 -9.92
N SER A 6 8.08 30.77 -10.96
CA SER A 6 7.85 30.45 -12.37
C SER A 6 8.54 29.16 -12.86
N GLY A 7 9.03 28.31 -11.95
CA GLY A 7 9.75 27.08 -12.28
C GLY A 7 9.50 25.96 -11.26
N ALA A 8 9.84 24.72 -11.65
CA ALA A 8 9.80 23.58 -10.76
C ALA A 8 10.75 23.81 -9.57
N GLN A 9 10.26 23.60 -8.35
CA GLN A 9 11.07 23.68 -7.14
C GLN A 9 12.13 22.56 -7.14
N PRO A 10 13.30 22.78 -6.50
CA PRO A 10 14.31 21.74 -6.36
C PRO A 10 13.72 20.49 -5.66
N PRO A 11 14.20 19.28 -5.99
CA PRO A 11 13.70 18.06 -5.38
C PRO A 11 13.91 18.10 -3.86
N LEU A 12 12.90 17.67 -3.12
CA LEU A 12 12.99 17.52 -1.67
C LEU A 12 14.05 16.48 -1.32
N SER A 13 14.73 16.66 -0.19
CA SER A 13 15.63 15.65 0.34
C SER A 13 14.85 14.36 0.60
N PHE A 14 15.41 13.23 0.14
CA PHE A 14 14.79 11.94 0.35
C PHE A 14 14.80 11.60 1.85
N LEU A 15 13.61 11.42 2.42
CA LEU A 15 13.45 10.95 3.79
C LEU A 15 13.19 9.43 3.73
N PRO A 16 14.15 8.59 4.13
CA PRO A 16 13.95 7.14 4.11
C PRO A 16 12.88 6.75 5.14
N ALA A 17 11.96 5.88 4.74
CA ALA A 17 11.02 5.27 5.66
C ALA A 17 11.78 4.46 6.73
N LYS A 18 11.41 4.63 8.00
CA LYS A 18 11.91 3.82 9.12
C LYS A 18 10.77 2.97 9.69
N PRO A 19 10.32 1.92 8.97
CA PRO A 19 9.16 1.15 9.40
C PRO A 19 9.46 0.40 10.71
N ASN A 20 8.52 0.47 11.65
CA ASN A 20 8.57 -0.36 12.85
C ASN A 20 7.91 -1.71 12.55
N THR A 21 8.73 -2.76 12.49
CA THR A 21 8.27 -4.12 12.17
C THR A 21 7.27 -4.67 13.19
N PHE A 22 7.43 -4.34 14.47
CA PHE A 22 6.49 -4.77 15.51
C PHE A 22 5.10 -4.15 15.27
N VAL A 23 5.07 -2.84 15.01
CA VAL A 23 3.82 -2.13 14.69
C VAL A 23 3.20 -2.71 13.43
N LEU A 24 3.99 -2.92 12.36
CA LEU A 24 3.49 -3.51 11.12
C LEU A 24 2.88 -4.90 11.36
N ARG A 25 3.53 -5.75 12.16
CA ARG A 25 3.04 -7.10 12.47
C ARG A 25 1.77 -7.05 13.31
N ALA A 26 1.71 -6.17 14.32
CA ALA A 26 0.51 -5.98 15.13
C ALA A 26 -0.68 -5.53 14.27
N VAL A 27 -0.47 -4.55 13.38
CA VAL A 27 -1.50 -4.06 12.45
C VAL A 27 -1.92 -5.16 11.47
N GLN A 28 -0.97 -5.90 10.91
CA GLN A 28 -1.26 -7.02 10.03
C GLN A 28 -2.19 -8.01 10.75
N LEU A 29 -1.81 -8.51 11.92
CA LEU A 29 -2.60 -9.49 12.69
C LEU A 29 -3.98 -8.95 13.09
N GLY A 30 -4.10 -7.67 13.44
CA GLY A 30 -5.36 -7.04 13.81
C GLY A 30 -6.30 -6.77 12.62
N LEU A 31 -5.76 -6.62 11.41
CA LEU A 31 -6.51 -6.18 10.23
C LEU A 31 -7.77 -7.02 9.95
N PRO A 32 -7.74 -8.37 9.93
CA PRO A 32 -8.93 -9.16 9.60
C PRO A 32 -10.07 -8.97 10.60
N LEU A 33 -9.75 -8.76 11.89
CA LEU A 33 -10.74 -8.49 12.92
C LEU A 33 -11.30 -7.08 12.76
N TRP A 34 -10.44 -6.09 12.50
CA TRP A 34 -10.85 -4.71 12.27
C TRP A 34 -11.80 -4.57 11.08
N ILE A 35 -11.47 -5.21 9.95
CA ILE A 35 -12.29 -5.22 8.73
C ILE A 35 -13.70 -5.76 9.01
N ARG A 36 -13.81 -6.80 9.84
CA ARG A 36 -15.11 -7.41 10.17
C ARG A 36 -15.92 -6.58 11.15
N TRP A 37 -15.28 -6.09 12.21
CA TRP A 37 -15.99 -5.44 13.32
C TRP A 37 -16.26 -3.97 13.09
N ARG A 38 -15.34 -3.24 12.44
CA ARG A 38 -15.45 -1.80 12.22
C ARG A 38 -15.99 -1.46 10.83
N GLU A 39 -15.52 -2.14 9.79
CA GLU A 39 -15.96 -1.86 8.40
C GLU A 39 -17.17 -2.68 7.96
N ASN A 40 -17.60 -3.65 8.79
CA ASN A 40 -18.68 -4.59 8.46
C ASN A 40 -18.45 -5.36 7.13
N ILE A 41 -17.19 -5.55 6.74
CA ILE A 41 -16.83 -6.34 5.56
C ILE A 41 -16.69 -7.80 5.99
N GLN A 42 -17.69 -8.60 5.63
CA GLN A 42 -17.76 -10.01 6.05
C GLN A 42 -16.76 -10.90 5.31
N ARG A 43 -16.45 -10.56 4.06
CA ARG A 43 -15.56 -11.33 3.19
C ARG A 43 -14.82 -10.41 2.23
N VAL A 44 -13.53 -10.67 2.06
CA VAL A 44 -12.70 -10.06 1.00
C VAL A 44 -12.30 -11.17 0.04
N GLU A 45 -12.64 -10.99 -1.24
CA GLU A 45 -12.26 -11.89 -2.32
C GLU A 45 -11.24 -11.22 -3.23
N ALA A 46 -10.15 -11.94 -3.52
CA ALA A 46 -9.15 -11.51 -4.49
C ALA A 46 -9.22 -12.44 -5.71
N LYS A 47 -9.40 -11.88 -6.89
CA LYS A 47 -9.48 -12.61 -8.16
C LYS A 47 -8.25 -12.28 -9.00
N ASN A 48 -7.78 -13.26 -9.78
CA ASN A 48 -6.64 -13.11 -10.69
C ASN A 48 -5.37 -12.55 -10.00
N VAL A 49 -4.93 -13.19 -8.92
CA VAL A 49 -3.80 -12.72 -8.09
C VAL A 49 -2.44 -13.10 -8.67
N ASP A 50 -2.39 -14.13 -9.52
CA ASP A 50 -1.17 -14.72 -10.08
C ASP A 50 -0.28 -13.68 -10.79
N PRO A 51 -0.80 -12.82 -11.69
CA PRO A 51 0.03 -11.82 -12.35
C PRO A 51 0.71 -10.88 -11.35
N LEU A 52 0.00 -10.49 -10.28
CA LEU A 52 0.55 -9.63 -9.24
C LEU A 52 1.68 -10.32 -8.45
N VAL A 53 1.58 -11.63 -8.21
CA VAL A 53 2.66 -12.41 -7.58
C VAL A 53 3.93 -12.39 -8.45
N HIS A 54 3.80 -12.60 -9.76
CA HIS A 54 4.92 -12.57 -10.69
C HIS A 54 5.54 -11.17 -10.80
N LEU A 55 4.72 -10.14 -10.96
CA LEU A 55 5.17 -8.75 -11.00
C LEU A 55 5.91 -8.35 -9.71
N LEU A 56 5.43 -8.78 -8.54
CA LEU A 56 6.10 -8.52 -7.27
C LEU A 56 7.44 -9.26 -7.16
N LYS A 57 7.53 -10.51 -7.65
CA LYS A 57 8.80 -11.25 -7.69
C LYS A 57 9.83 -10.53 -8.55
N GLU A 58 9.45 -10.12 -9.76
CA GLU A 58 10.33 -9.41 -10.69
C GLU A 58 10.73 -8.02 -10.16
N PHE A 59 9.80 -7.32 -9.49
CA PHE A 59 10.09 -6.07 -8.78
C PHE A 59 11.10 -6.26 -7.65
N GLN A 60 10.92 -7.27 -6.79
CA GLN A 60 11.85 -7.59 -5.69
C GLN A 60 13.22 -8.01 -6.20
N ALA A 61 13.29 -8.69 -7.34
CA ALA A 61 14.54 -9.04 -8.01
C ALA A 61 15.23 -7.85 -8.72
N GLY A 62 14.66 -6.63 -8.66
CA GLY A 62 15.21 -5.44 -9.29
C GLY A 62 15.09 -5.41 -10.82
N GLN A 63 14.26 -6.29 -11.41
CA GLN A 63 14.14 -6.44 -12.86
C GLN A 63 13.23 -5.38 -13.47
N GLN A 64 12.29 -4.84 -12.70
CA GLN A 64 11.39 -3.78 -13.15
C GLN A 64 10.94 -2.88 -11.99
N ARG A 65 10.37 -1.73 -12.34
CA ARG A 65 9.61 -0.88 -11.41
C ARG A 65 8.13 -1.25 -11.50
N LEU A 66 7.46 -1.35 -10.35
CA LEU A 66 6.05 -1.70 -10.27
C LEU A 66 5.25 -0.51 -9.74
N MET A 67 4.23 -0.09 -10.49
CA MET A 67 3.22 0.88 -10.04
C MET A 67 1.84 0.24 -10.14
N ILE A 68 1.10 0.24 -9.03
CA ILE A 68 -0.26 -0.33 -8.97
C ILE A 68 -1.24 0.83 -9.00
N ALA A 69 -1.93 1.00 -10.12
CA ALA A 69 -3.06 1.90 -10.23
C ALA A 69 -4.33 1.19 -9.79
N PHE A 70 -5.14 1.85 -8.95
CA PHE A 70 -6.41 1.32 -8.48
C PHE A 70 -7.48 2.42 -8.50
N ARG A 71 -8.75 2.01 -8.54
CA ARG A 71 -9.89 2.92 -8.35
C ARG A 71 -10.11 3.09 -6.85
N HIS A 72 -10.41 4.30 -6.41
CA HIS A 72 -10.72 4.60 -5.01
C HIS A 72 -12.18 5.06 -4.81
N PRO A 73 -13.20 4.25 -5.16
CA PRO A 73 -14.60 4.64 -4.98
C PRO A 73 -15.02 4.74 -3.51
N SER A 74 -14.25 4.19 -2.56
CA SER A 74 -14.62 4.15 -1.15
C SER A 74 -13.44 4.22 -0.17
N PRO A 75 -13.58 4.85 1.00
CA PRO A 75 -12.61 4.73 2.09
C PRO A 75 -12.23 3.29 2.45
N GLN A 76 -13.12 2.31 2.22
CA GLN A 76 -12.83 0.91 2.52
C GLN A 76 -11.75 0.28 1.64
N ASP A 77 -11.40 0.90 0.49
CA ASP A 77 -10.44 0.33 -0.45
C ASP A 77 -9.06 0.15 0.17
N ALA A 78 -8.66 1.01 1.11
CA ALA A 78 -7.40 0.88 1.83
C ALA A 78 -7.29 -0.47 2.57
N PHE A 79 -8.38 -0.92 3.19
CA PHE A 79 -8.41 -2.21 3.89
C PHE A 79 -8.41 -3.39 2.92
N CYS A 80 -9.12 -3.26 1.78
CA CYS A 80 -9.10 -4.26 0.72
C CYS A 80 -7.70 -4.42 0.10
N LEU A 81 -6.99 -3.32 -0.14
CA LEU A 81 -5.61 -3.33 -0.64
C LEU A 81 -4.64 -3.91 0.40
N ALA A 82 -4.77 -3.53 1.68
CA ALA A 82 -3.99 -4.13 2.75
C ALA A 82 -4.24 -5.64 2.84
N HIS A 83 -5.49 -6.08 2.72
CA HIS A 83 -5.83 -7.50 2.68
C HIS A 83 -5.24 -8.22 1.45
N LEU A 84 -5.31 -7.61 0.27
CA LEU A 84 -4.70 -8.13 -0.95
C LEU A 84 -3.20 -8.38 -0.76
N LEU A 85 -2.47 -7.37 -0.30
CA LEU A 85 -1.01 -7.38 -0.23
C LEU A 85 -0.47 -8.22 0.94
N TRP A 86 -1.12 -8.18 2.11
CA TRP A 86 -0.64 -8.87 3.31
C TRP A 86 -1.12 -10.31 3.42
N TYR A 87 -2.23 -10.66 2.75
CA TYR A 87 -2.84 -11.98 2.87
C TYR A 87 -3.00 -12.70 1.54
N ALA A 88 -3.72 -12.13 0.58
CA ALA A 88 -4.07 -12.85 -0.65
C ALA A 88 -2.85 -13.15 -1.52
N VAL A 89 -1.98 -12.16 -1.72
CA VAL A 89 -0.71 -12.31 -2.47
C VAL A 89 0.21 -13.34 -1.81
N PRO A 90 0.59 -13.24 -0.53
CA PRO A 90 1.49 -14.22 0.07
C PRO A 90 0.85 -15.61 0.26
N ARG A 91 -0.48 -15.72 0.28
CA ARG A 91 -1.15 -17.02 0.16
C ARG A 91 -0.99 -17.58 -1.25
N ARG A 92 -1.31 -16.80 -2.28
CA ARG A 92 -1.21 -17.25 -3.67
C ARG A 92 0.22 -17.58 -4.08
N ALA A 93 1.21 -16.80 -3.63
CA ALA A 93 2.62 -17.08 -3.87
C ALA A 93 3.03 -18.45 -3.34
N ARG A 94 2.58 -18.83 -2.13
CA ARG A 94 2.82 -20.18 -1.58
C ARG A 94 2.17 -21.28 -2.42
N GLU A 95 0.94 -21.07 -2.88
CA GLU A 95 0.23 -22.01 -3.76
C GLU A 95 0.95 -22.22 -5.10
N LEU A 96 1.61 -21.17 -5.62
CA LEU A 96 2.40 -21.20 -6.85
C LEU A 96 3.84 -21.69 -6.65
N GLY A 97 4.26 -21.99 -5.41
CA GLY A 97 5.66 -22.34 -5.10
C GLY A 97 6.65 -21.19 -5.30
N ILE A 98 6.17 -19.94 -5.25
CA ILE A 98 6.98 -18.73 -5.43
C ILE A 98 7.30 -18.12 -4.07
N THR A 99 8.61 -17.93 -3.81
CA THR A 99 9.08 -17.17 -2.66
C THR A 99 9.08 -15.68 -2.97
N LEU A 100 8.41 -14.90 -2.14
CA LEU A 100 8.46 -13.43 -2.13
C LEU A 100 9.17 -12.95 -0.87
N GLU A 101 9.99 -11.91 -1.00
CA GLU A 101 10.61 -11.23 0.13
C GLU A 101 9.53 -10.58 1.02
N ARG A 102 9.77 -10.58 2.33
CA ARG A 102 8.83 -10.06 3.32
C ARG A 102 9.46 -8.92 4.13
N PRO A 103 8.67 -7.92 4.54
CA PRO A 103 7.24 -7.77 4.28
C PRO A 103 6.94 -7.30 2.85
N ILE A 104 5.82 -7.76 2.30
CA ILE A 104 5.26 -7.17 1.09
C ILE A 104 4.74 -5.79 1.50
N HIS A 105 5.41 -4.75 1.01
CA HIS A 105 5.14 -3.35 1.34
C HIS A 105 4.87 -2.56 0.06
N THR A 106 4.07 -1.51 0.19
CA THR A 106 3.74 -0.60 -0.91
C THR A 106 3.85 0.84 -0.42
N HIS A 107 4.33 1.70 -1.30
CA HIS A 107 4.30 3.15 -1.09
C HIS A 107 3.09 3.72 -1.82
N PHE A 108 2.25 4.45 -1.09
CA PHE A 108 1.14 5.15 -1.69
C PHE A 108 1.58 6.55 -2.10
N ILE A 109 1.28 6.89 -3.35
CA ILE A 109 1.53 8.23 -3.89
C ILE A 109 0.19 8.95 -3.87
N TYR A 110 0.12 10.03 -3.08
CA TYR A 110 -1.04 10.89 -2.97
C TYR A 110 -0.67 12.30 -3.45
N ASP A 111 -1.65 12.98 -4.04
CA ASP A 111 -1.52 14.41 -4.30
C ASP A 111 -1.51 15.20 -2.98
N ARG A 112 -0.89 16.40 -3.01
CA ARG A 112 -0.79 17.29 -1.84
C ARG A 112 -2.15 17.80 -1.36
N GLY A 113 -3.22 17.67 -2.16
CA GLY A 113 -4.57 18.04 -1.77
C GLY A 113 -5.12 17.31 -0.53
N ILE A 114 -4.70 16.06 -0.28
CA ILE A 114 -5.23 15.26 0.84
C ILE A 114 -4.85 15.88 2.21
N PRO A 115 -3.56 16.16 2.52
CA PRO A 115 -3.20 16.87 3.75
C PRO A 115 -3.84 18.25 3.88
N LEU A 116 -3.94 19.00 2.77
CA LEU A 116 -4.52 20.35 2.78
C LEU A 116 -6.01 20.34 3.14
N TRP A 117 -6.77 19.37 2.63
CA TRP A 117 -8.19 19.20 2.96
C TRP A 117 -8.40 18.64 4.38
N ALA A 118 -7.58 17.68 4.79
CA ALA A 118 -7.75 17.02 6.08
C ALA A 118 -7.48 17.96 7.28
N GLY A 119 -6.72 19.04 7.06
CA GLY A 119 -6.42 20.06 8.06
C GLY A 119 -5.14 19.78 8.84
N THR A 120 -4.82 20.69 9.77
CA THR A 120 -3.52 20.78 10.47
C THR A 120 -3.18 19.59 11.37
N TRP A 121 -4.10 18.65 11.58
CA TRP A 121 -3.82 17.44 12.35
C TRP A 121 -3.19 16.32 11.49
N VAL A 122 -3.22 16.44 10.15
CA VAL A 122 -2.62 15.48 9.20
C VAL A 122 -1.34 16.00 8.53
N GLY A 123 -1.13 17.33 8.51
CA GLY A 123 -0.03 17.99 7.79
C GLY A 123 0.76 18.97 8.66
#